data_AF-A0A7X9KD31-F1
#
_entry.id   AF-A0A7X9KD31-F1
#
_cell.length_a   1.000
_cell.length_b   1.000
_cell.length_c   1.000
_cell.angle_alpha   90.00
_cell.angle_beta   90.00
_cell.angle_gamma   90.00
#
_symmetry.space_group_name_H-M   'P 1'
#
loop_
_entity.id
_entity.type
_entity.pdbx_description
1 polymer ?
#
loop_
_entity_poly.entity_id
_entity_poly.type
_entity_poly.pdbx_seq_one_letter_code
_entity_poly.pdbx_strand_id
1 'polypeptide(L)' 'MLVGTFEHKFDNKGRIVLPSKFRDELGESAVATVGIDRCVSIYSAERWQELLNRFHQMSF' A
#
# COMPACT_ATOMS: atom_id res chain seq x y z
N MET A 1 -12.87 -3.09 -0.43
CA MET A 1 -12.19 -3.63 -1.62
C MET A 1 -11.49 -2.51 -2.39
N LEU A 2 -10.15 -2.48 -2.39
CA LEU A 2 -9.31 -1.53 -3.14
C LEU A 2 -9.33 -1.83 -4.66
N VAL A 3 -10.36 -1.37 -5.37
CA VAL A 3 -10.47 -1.52 -6.83
C VAL A 3 -10.69 -0.17 -7.48
N GLY A 4 -9.89 0.11 -8.50
CA GLY A 4 -9.97 1.33 -9.31
C GLY A 4 -8.59 1.81 -9.74
N THR A 5 -8.55 2.56 -10.84
CA THR A 5 -7.34 3.17 -11.38
C THR A 5 -7.49 4.68 -11.35
N PHE A 6 -6.47 5.36 -10.82
CA PHE A 6 -6.47 6.81 -10.65
C PHE A 6 -5.13 7.36 -11.16
N GLU A 7 -5.19 8.36 -12.02
CA GLU A 7 -4.00 9.07 -12.48
C GLU A 7 -3.75 10.29 -11.60
N HIS A 8 -2.58 10.33 -10.97
CA HIS A 8 -2.13 11.46 -10.16
C HIS A 8 -0.72 11.87 -10.55
N LYS A 9 -0.49 13.18 -10.59
CA LYS A 9 0.86 13.72 -10.73
C LYS A 9 1.54 13.78 -9.37
N PHE A 10 2.84 13.54 -9.37
CA PHE A 10 3.68 13.82 -8.21
C PHE A 10 3.79 15.33 -8.01
N ASP A 11 3.86 15.75 -6.75
CA ASP A 11 4.25 17.12 -6.43
C ASP A 11 5.78 17.30 -6.46
N ASN A 12 6.22 18.55 -6.26
CA ASN A 12 7.65 18.91 -6.25
C ASN A 12 8.46 18.23 -5.14
N LYS A 13 7.81 17.55 -4.19
CA LYS A 13 8.43 16.80 -3.09
C LYS A 13 8.29 15.29 -3.25
N GLY A 14 7.81 14.82 -4.41
CA GLY A 14 7.61 13.40 -4.68
C GLY A 14 6.42 12.79 -3.93
N ARG A 15 5.46 13.59 -3.47
CA ARG A 15 4.24 13.09 -2.81
C ARG A 15 3.15 12.85 -3.85
N ILE A 16 2.28 11.89 -3.54
CA ILE A 16 1.03 11.63 -4.27
C ILE A 16 -0.14 11.80 -3.33
N VAL A 17 -1.28 12.25 -3.87
CA VAL A 17 -2.52 12.28 -3.12
C VAL A 17 -3.21 10.95 -3.29
N LEU A 18 -3.39 10.21 -2.19
CA LEU A 18 -4.16 8.97 -2.23
C LEU A 18 -5.66 9.29 -2.41
N PRO A 19 -6.39 8.64 -3.33
CA PRO A 19 -7.84 8.81 -3.47
C PRO A 19 -8.60 8.57 -2.16
N SER A 20 -9.64 9.36 -1.89
CA SER A 20 -10.42 9.28 -0.64
C SER A 20 -10.97 7.88 -0.37
N LYS A 21 -11.51 7.21 -1.40
CA LYS A 21 -12.03 5.84 -1.31
C LYS A 21 -11.01 4.82 -0.78
N PHE A 22 -9.72 5.04 -1.02
CA PHE A 22 -8.67 4.15 -0.53
C PHE A 22 -8.21 4.50 0.89
N ARG A 23 -8.41 5.74 1.34
CA ARG A 23 -8.08 6.13 2.72
C ARG A 23 -8.97 5.40 3.73
N ASP A 24 -10.24 5.23 3.41
CA ASP A 24 -11.20 4.53 4.27
C ASP A 24 -10.78 3.07 4.52
N GLU A 25 -10.16 2.42 3.53
CA GLU A 25 -9.70 1.03 3.64
C GLU A 25 -8.28 0.89 4.19
N LEU A 26 -7.40 1.88 3.99
CA LEU A 26 -6.04 1.85 4.51
C LEU A 26 -5.94 2.32 5.97
N GLY A 27 -6.89 3.16 6.42
CA GLY A 27 -6.90 3.76 7.74
C GLY A 27 -5.99 4.99 7.87
N GLU A 28 -5.68 5.37 9.11
CA GLU A 28 -4.87 6.57 9.39
C GLU A 28 -3.40 6.46 8.93
N SER A 29 -2.88 5.23 8.84
CA SER A 29 -1.50 4.96 8.46
C SER A 29 -1.41 3.78 7.50
N ALA A 30 -0.49 3.88 6.54
CA ALA A 30 -0.24 2.84 5.56
C ALA A 30 1.26 2.51 5.48
N VAL A 31 1.56 1.27 5.09
CA VAL A 31 2.91 0.80 4.82
C VAL A 31 3.13 0.79 3.32
N ALA A 32 4.20 1.45 2.86
CA ALA A 32 4.65 1.41 1.48
C ALA A 32 5.90 0.52 1.36
N THR A 33 5.93 -0.36 0.36
CA THR A 33 7.05 -1.28 0.10
C THR A 33 7.28 -1.48 -1.39
N VAL A 34 8.38 -2.13 -1.73
CA VAL A 34 8.70 -2.51 -3.11
C VAL A 34 7.65 -3.52 -3.60
N GLY A 35 6.96 -3.16 -4.67
CA GLY A 35 6.02 -4.04 -5.35
C GLY A 35 6.64 -4.77 -6.54
N ILE A 36 5.81 -5.50 -7.27
CA ILE A 36 6.21 -6.26 -8.46
C ILE A 36 6.38 -5.29 -9.64
N ASP A 37 7.29 -5.57 -10.57
CA ASP A 37 7.45 -4.79 -11.82
C ASP A 37 7.70 -3.28 -11.63
N ARG A 38 8.60 -2.91 -10.71
CA ARG A 38 9.01 -1.52 -10.42
C ARG A 38 7.85 -0.64 -9.95
N CYS A 39 6.88 -1.22 -9.24
CA CYS A 39 5.84 -0.46 -8.57
C CYS A 39 6.09 -0.33 -7.06
N VAL A 40 5.28 0.52 -6.42
CA VAL A 40 5.18 0.62 -4.96
C VAL A 40 3.86 -0.03 -4.56
N SER A 41 3.92 -1.00 -3.67
CA SER A 41 2.74 -1.60 -3.04
C SER A 41 2.43 -0.88 -1.74
N ILE A 42 1.14 -0.61 -1.50
CA ILE A 42 0.66 0.06 -0.29
C ILE A 42 -0.30 -0.88 0.45
N TYR A 43 -0.12 -1.03 1.76
CA TYR A 43 -0.93 -1.89 2.63
C TYR A 43 -1.42 -1.12 3.85
N SER A 44 -2.57 -1.51 4.40
CA SER A 44 -2.93 -1.12 5.77
C SER A 44 -1.97 -1.79 6.76
N ALA A 45 -1.81 -1.19 7.95
CA ALA A 45 -0.94 -1.75 8.98
C ALA A 45 -1.34 -3.18 9.37
N GLU A 46 -2.65 -3.43 9.50
CA GLU A 46 -3.20 -4.76 9.79
C GLU A 46 -2.84 -5.78 8.71
N ARG A 47 -3.12 -5.45 7.44
CA ARG A 47 -2.87 -6.36 6.31
C ARG A 47 -1.38 -6.67 6.14
N TRP A 48 -0.52 -5.69 6.42
CA TRP A 48 0.92 -5.84 6.41
C TRP A 48 1.38 -6.83 7.49
N GLN A 49 0.88 -6.70 8.72
CA GLN A 49 1.23 -7.61 9.81
C GLN A 49 0.82 -9.05 9.49
N GLU A 50 -0.35 -9.27 8.90
CA GLU A 50 -0.78 -10.59 8.44
C GLU A 50 0.14 -11.19 7.36
N LEU A 51 0.65 -10.35 6.45
CA LEU A 51 1.60 -10.80 5.42
C LEU A 51 2.92 -11.22 6.05
N LEU A 52 3.47 -10.41 6.95
CA LEU A 52 4.70 -10.74 7.67
C LEU A 52 4.56 -12.04 8.47
N ASN A 53 3.44 -12.23 9.17
CA ASN A 53 3.19 -13.45 9.92
C ASN A 53 3.16 -14.68 8.99
N ARG A 54 2.55 -14.57 7.81
CA ARG A 54 2.58 -15.63 6.79
C ARG A 54 3.99 -15.92 6.31
N PHE A 55 4.79 -14.90 6.01
CA PHE A 55 6.18 -15.08 5.58
C PHE A 55 7.04 -15.74 6.67
N HIS A 56 6.84 -15.40 7.94
CA HIS A 56 7.56 -16.05 9.05
C HIS A 56 7.20 -17.54 9.20
N GLN A 57 5.99 -17.94 8.82
CA GLN A 57 5.55 -19.34 8.87
C GLN A 57 6.02 -20.14 7.65
N MET A 58 6.46 -19.46 6.58
CA MET A 58 7.06 -20.12 5.44
C MET A 58 8.51 -20.45 5.78
N SER A 59 8.76 -21.71 6.12
CA SER A 59 10.11 -22.26 6.22
C SER A 59 10.76 -22.22 4.83
N PHE A 60 11.94 -21.60 4.75
CA PHE A 60 12.84 -21.71 3.59
C PHE A 60 13.56 -23.06 3.59
#